data_AF-A0A2E8EF42-F1
#
_entry.id   AF-A0A2E8EF42-F1
#
_cell.length_a   1.000
_cell.length_b   1.000
_cell.length_c   1.000
_cell.angle_alpha   90.00
_cell.angle_beta   90.00
_cell.angle_gamma   90.00
#
_symmetry.space_group_name_H-M   'P 1'
#
loop_
_entity.id
_entity.type
_entity.pdbx_description
1 polymer ?
#
loop_
_entity_poly.entity_id
_entity_poly.type
_entity_poly.pdbx_seq_one_letter_code
_entity_poly.pdbx_strand_id
1 'polypeptide(L)'
;MNRGFAILLTCLILGSGVVWIGSGHFGFNPDVKALPGQVSETEDLKAADERNEELQQQNDLAGSTNPALQDLTFQENNIAALEEQVDEVRNLLNERETQLNERETQAQELQKQLAGKDSMIAQLLAEKEDLESQIANIQPKLIQTSQEMDELDLQIIQLNNKVVQLEDELLQNNGEKEELEARLSKTVSPIQDHVQQGLDLQLQVDQLQGQLDAANLALSQIKQERVAKEILLIDLRDKLDAVEEENQDRIDELDLEIITLVSERDSLSFKLEELQENFDDLQTNWNAWEEHSQVAPQRRAGYDYIGFTPTPGQYSVAQTSFFVSFPDATNCLLESSLLATSSMKPAFDAGHTVVLTTCFTETELQPGDMIAYQPESGAPILHQIMEISSNGLKTKGISNNVEDSALVETTDILGIVVAIIY
;
A
#
# COMPACT_ATOMS: atom_id res chain seq x y z
N MET A 1 -29.79 99.88 -24.12
CA MET A 1 -31.02 100.70 -24.03
C MET A 1 -30.96 101.38 -22.66
N ASN A 2 -30.68 102.69 -22.48
CA ASN A 2 -31.31 103.91 -23.02
C ASN A 2 -32.83 103.91 -22.68
N ARG A 3 -33.45 104.84 -21.92
CA ARG A 3 -33.08 106.09 -21.17
C ARG A 3 -34.11 106.29 -20.02
N GLY A 4 -33.97 107.12 -18.97
CA GLY A 4 -32.88 108.00 -18.48
C GLY A 4 -33.41 109.19 -17.62
N PHE A 5 -32.53 109.83 -16.80
CA PHE A 5 -32.63 111.20 -16.22
C PHE A 5 -33.77 111.54 -15.20
N ALA A 6 -33.65 112.40 -14.17
CA ALA A 6 -32.56 113.25 -13.62
C ALA A 6 -32.85 113.61 -12.11
N ILE A 7 -31.87 113.80 -11.20
CA ILE A 7 -31.24 115.09 -10.74
C ILE A 7 -32.21 116.02 -9.95
N LEU A 8 -31.93 116.61 -8.76
CA LEU A 8 -30.68 116.88 -8.00
C LEU A 8 -30.82 116.68 -6.44
N LEU A 9 -30.40 117.66 -5.61
CA LEU A 9 -30.22 117.73 -4.14
C LEU A 9 -30.27 119.23 -3.71
N THR A 10 -30.64 119.59 -2.46
CA THR A 10 -30.01 120.59 -1.51
C THR A 10 -30.96 121.33 -0.53
N CYS A 11 -30.36 121.88 0.54
CA CYS A 11 -30.92 122.44 1.78
C CYS A 11 -31.18 123.98 1.74
N LEU A 12 -31.81 124.56 2.79
CA LEU A 12 -31.22 125.60 3.69
C LEU A 12 -32.24 126.44 4.53
N ILE A 13 -31.89 126.65 5.82
CA ILE A 13 -31.99 127.90 6.65
C ILE A 13 -33.27 128.29 7.46
N LEU A 14 -32.97 128.87 8.64
CA LEU A 14 -33.79 129.49 9.69
C LEU A 14 -33.68 131.04 9.66
N GLY A 15 -34.63 131.83 10.21
CA GLY A 15 -34.30 133.19 10.69
C GLY A 15 -35.40 134.27 10.83
N SER A 16 -35.85 134.52 12.07
CA SER A 16 -36.07 135.83 12.75
C SER A 16 -36.46 137.16 12.03
N GLY A 17 -37.48 137.89 12.56
CA GLY A 17 -37.24 139.27 13.08
C GLY A 17 -38.18 140.49 12.78
N VAL A 18 -38.84 141.01 13.85
CA VAL A 18 -38.98 142.44 14.33
C VAL A 18 -39.71 143.59 13.53
N VAL A 19 -40.30 144.56 14.29
CA VAL A 19 -40.66 146.02 14.00
C VAL A 19 -42.03 146.31 13.31
N TRP A 20 -42.73 147.47 13.40
CA TRP A 20 -43.16 148.47 14.46
C TRP A 20 -43.99 149.62 13.79
N ILE A 21 -44.93 150.27 14.50
CA ILE A 21 -45.62 151.59 14.22
C ILE A 21 -46.56 151.78 13.00
N GLY A 22 -47.68 152.47 13.28
CA GLY A 22 -48.41 153.34 12.34
C GLY A 22 -49.50 154.17 13.06
N SER A 23 -49.38 155.50 13.08
CA SER A 23 -50.30 156.44 13.75
C SER A 23 -50.95 157.44 12.77
N GLY A 24 -52.09 158.04 13.14
CA GLY A 24 -52.80 159.04 12.33
C GLY A 24 -53.69 159.98 13.17
N HIS A 25 -53.72 161.26 12.82
CA HIS A 25 -54.27 162.35 13.66
C HIS A 25 -54.72 163.56 12.79
N PHE A 26 -55.95 164.04 12.97
CA PHE A 26 -56.54 165.31 12.46
C PHE A 26 -57.88 165.55 13.22
N GLY A 27 -58.39 166.77 13.47
CA GLY A 27 -57.86 168.12 13.26
C GLY A 27 -58.93 169.24 13.31
N PHE A 28 -59.09 169.91 14.46
CA PHE A 28 -59.45 171.33 14.74
C PHE A 28 -60.58 172.15 14.03
N ASN A 29 -61.15 173.07 14.84
CA ASN A 29 -61.42 174.51 14.61
C ASN A 29 -62.86 175.06 14.41
N PRO A 30 -63.14 176.37 14.73
CA PRO A 30 -64.18 176.74 15.71
C PRO A 30 -64.96 178.06 15.35
N ASP A 31 -65.29 178.90 16.36
CA ASP A 31 -65.40 180.37 16.28
C ASP A 31 -66.71 180.99 15.67
N VAL A 32 -67.28 182.16 16.05
CA VAL A 32 -66.85 183.24 16.97
C VAL A 32 -67.92 184.36 17.24
N LYS A 33 -67.76 185.18 18.32
CA LYS A 33 -68.24 186.58 18.58
C LYS A 33 -69.75 186.93 18.71
N ALA A 34 -70.18 188.09 19.25
CA ALA A 34 -69.72 189.00 20.35
C ALA A 34 -70.60 190.28 20.48
N LEU A 35 -70.59 190.93 21.67
CA LEU A 35 -70.82 192.39 21.93
C LEU A 35 -72.26 192.98 21.67
N PRO A 36 -72.58 194.26 22.06
CA PRO A 36 -72.61 194.78 23.45
C PRO A 36 -73.71 195.84 23.77
N GLY A 37 -73.88 196.20 25.07
CA GLY A 37 -74.30 197.53 25.57
C GLY A 37 -75.74 198.03 25.26
N GLN A 38 -76.21 199.18 25.76
CA GLN A 38 -75.83 200.01 26.94
C GLN A 38 -76.95 201.06 27.20
N VAL A 39 -77.17 201.45 28.46
CA VAL A 39 -77.62 202.80 28.94
C VAL A 39 -78.93 203.41 28.39
N SER A 40 -79.88 203.74 29.29
CA SER A 40 -80.26 205.14 29.60
C SER A 40 -81.15 205.27 30.85
N GLU A 41 -81.27 206.49 31.36
CA GLU A 41 -81.68 206.87 32.73
C GLU A 41 -82.88 207.84 32.70
N THR A 42 -83.55 208.03 33.86
CA THR A 42 -84.66 208.98 34.15
C THR A 42 -86.02 208.74 33.41
N GLU A 43 -87.21 209.07 33.92
CA GLU A 43 -87.66 209.80 35.13
C GLU A 43 -89.11 209.39 35.55
N ASP A 44 -89.70 210.06 36.56
CA ASP A 44 -91.14 210.16 36.90
C ASP A 44 -91.96 208.99 37.53
N LEU A 45 -91.95 208.99 38.87
CA LEU A 45 -93.14 209.11 39.75
C LEU A 45 -94.56 208.86 39.17
N LYS A 46 -95.07 207.61 39.25
CA LYS A 46 -96.45 207.18 39.65
C LYS A 46 -96.83 205.76 39.13
N ALA A 47 -96.03 204.74 39.45
CA ALA A 47 -96.36 203.34 39.18
C ALA A 47 -95.70 202.39 40.19
N ALA A 48 -95.82 202.71 41.49
CA ALA A 48 -95.16 201.99 42.58
C ALA A 48 -95.97 200.80 43.11
N ASP A 49 -97.30 200.81 42.96
CA ASP A 49 -98.17 199.76 43.54
C ASP A 49 -98.31 198.54 42.62
N GLU A 50 -98.46 198.69 41.30
CA GLU A 50 -98.59 197.54 40.37
C GLU A 50 -97.30 196.71 40.28
N ARG A 51 -96.12 197.34 40.43
CA ARG A 51 -94.83 196.66 40.32
C ARG A 51 -94.53 195.73 41.51
N ASN A 52 -95.21 195.92 42.64
CA ASN A 52 -94.97 195.14 43.85
C ASN A 52 -95.69 193.78 43.79
N GLU A 53 -96.82 193.68 43.08
CA GLU A 53 -97.50 192.39 42.84
C GLU A 53 -96.74 191.52 41.82
N GLU A 54 -96.15 192.10 40.76
CA GLU A 54 -95.30 191.36 39.81
C GLU A 54 -94.02 190.81 40.48
N LEU A 55 -93.40 191.57 41.39
CA LEU A 55 -92.23 191.12 42.14
C LEU A 55 -92.55 189.99 43.13
N GLN A 56 -93.76 189.98 43.71
CA GLN A 56 -94.22 188.88 44.56
C GLN A 56 -94.36 187.58 43.76
N GLN A 57 -95.00 187.62 42.58
CA GLN A 57 -95.15 186.44 41.71
C GLN A 57 -93.81 185.90 41.17
N GLN A 58 -92.86 186.76 40.80
CA GLN A 58 -91.54 186.30 40.36
C GLN A 58 -90.75 185.59 41.46
N ASN A 59 -90.88 186.03 42.71
CA ASN A 59 -90.16 185.43 43.84
C ASN A 59 -90.74 184.04 44.22
N ASP A 60 -92.07 183.89 44.17
CA ASP A 60 -92.74 182.60 44.36
C ASP A 60 -92.37 181.60 43.25
N LEU A 61 -92.27 182.06 42.00
CA LEU A 61 -91.84 181.23 40.88
C LEU A 61 -90.37 180.82 40.99
N ALA A 62 -89.48 181.74 41.38
CA ALA A 62 -88.06 181.47 41.61
C ALA A 62 -87.84 180.46 42.76
N GLY A 63 -88.61 180.59 43.84
CA GLY A 63 -88.64 179.64 44.96
C GLY A 63 -89.08 178.23 44.55
N SER A 64 -89.99 178.10 43.59
CA SER A 64 -90.43 176.81 43.06
C SER A 64 -89.49 176.21 42.00
N THR A 65 -88.75 177.02 41.23
CA THR A 65 -87.89 176.51 40.15
C THR A 65 -86.53 176.01 40.63
N ASN A 66 -85.97 176.58 41.69
CA ASN A 66 -84.64 176.20 42.18
C ASN A 66 -84.57 174.74 42.72
N PRO A 67 -85.58 174.23 43.46
CA PRO A 67 -85.63 172.81 43.85
C PRO A 67 -85.83 171.87 42.64
N ALA A 68 -86.64 172.28 41.65
CA ALA A 68 -86.88 171.47 40.44
C ALA A 68 -85.61 171.32 39.58
N LEU A 69 -84.76 172.35 39.51
CA LEU A 69 -83.43 172.28 38.89
C LEU A 69 -82.46 171.37 39.65
N GLN A 70 -82.53 171.33 40.99
CA GLN A 70 -81.75 170.40 41.80
C GLN A 70 -82.23 168.95 41.66
N ASP A 71 -83.54 168.71 41.56
CA ASP A 71 -84.09 167.38 41.29
C ASP A 71 -83.77 166.90 39.86
N LEU A 72 -83.86 167.78 38.86
CA LEU A 72 -83.43 167.49 37.48
C LEU A 72 -81.95 167.15 37.40
N THR A 73 -81.07 167.94 38.01
CA THR A 73 -79.63 167.63 38.02
C THR A 73 -79.31 166.38 38.84
N PHE A 74 -80.06 166.06 39.90
CA PHE A 74 -79.95 164.77 40.59
C PHE A 74 -80.40 163.60 39.70
N GLN A 75 -81.48 163.76 38.94
CA GLN A 75 -81.97 162.76 37.98
C GLN A 75 -80.99 162.58 36.81
N GLU A 76 -80.41 163.64 36.24
CA GLU A 76 -79.37 163.57 35.21
C GLU A 76 -78.13 162.82 35.70
N ASN A 77 -77.66 163.10 36.92
CA ASN A 77 -76.54 162.37 37.53
C ASN A 77 -76.88 160.88 37.77
N ASN A 78 -78.12 160.56 38.18
CA ASN A 78 -78.57 159.17 38.32
C ASN A 78 -78.71 158.46 36.96
N ILE A 79 -79.16 159.16 35.92
CA ILE A 79 -79.25 158.64 34.55
C ILE A 79 -77.84 158.33 34.03
N ALA A 80 -76.88 159.25 34.16
CA ALA A 80 -75.50 159.01 33.76
C ALA A 80 -74.86 157.83 34.50
N ALA A 81 -75.10 157.70 35.81
CA ALA A 81 -74.63 156.55 36.60
C ALA A 81 -75.31 155.22 36.22
N LEU A 82 -76.58 155.24 35.79
CA LEU A 82 -77.28 154.07 35.26
C LEU A 82 -76.82 153.72 33.84
N GLU A 83 -76.51 154.71 32.99
CA GLU A 83 -75.91 154.49 31.67
C GLU A 83 -74.52 153.85 31.79
N GLU A 84 -73.68 154.33 32.72
CA GLU A 84 -72.38 153.71 33.03
C GLU A 84 -72.54 152.25 33.49
N GLN A 85 -73.50 151.96 34.38
CA GLN A 85 -73.82 150.58 34.79
C GLN A 85 -74.35 149.71 33.64
N VAL A 86 -75.16 150.27 32.73
CA VAL A 86 -75.67 149.56 31.55
C VAL A 86 -74.53 149.21 30.58
N ASP A 87 -73.57 150.11 30.38
CA ASP A 87 -72.41 149.83 29.55
C ASP A 87 -71.42 148.88 30.24
N GLU A 88 -71.24 148.93 31.56
CA GLU A 88 -70.50 147.91 32.30
C GLU A 88 -71.14 146.52 32.14
N VAL A 89 -72.47 146.41 32.34
CA VAL A 89 -73.23 145.17 32.16
C VAL A 89 -73.16 144.67 30.71
N ARG A 90 -73.24 145.57 29.72
CA ARG A 90 -73.07 145.23 28.29
C ARG A 90 -71.68 144.68 27.99
N ASN A 91 -70.62 145.30 28.53
CA ASN A 91 -69.26 144.83 28.37
C ASN A 91 -69.04 143.46 29.05
N LEU A 92 -69.57 143.27 30.26
CA LEU A 92 -69.55 141.98 30.95
C LEU A 92 -70.35 140.90 30.20
N LEU A 93 -71.47 141.26 29.56
CA LEU A 93 -72.25 140.34 28.74
C LEU A 93 -71.47 139.88 27.50
N ASN A 94 -70.85 140.81 26.77
CA ASN A 94 -70.02 140.51 25.60
C ASN A 94 -68.81 139.61 25.96
N GLU A 95 -68.17 139.87 27.09
CA GLU A 95 -67.08 139.04 27.62
C GLU A 95 -67.58 137.62 27.98
N ARG A 96 -68.76 137.52 28.61
CA ARG A 96 -69.37 136.21 28.92
C ARG A 96 -69.81 135.43 27.69
N GLU A 97 -70.33 136.10 26.67
CA GLU A 97 -70.67 135.50 25.38
C GLU A 97 -69.41 134.98 24.68
N THR A 98 -68.32 135.74 24.70
CA THR A 98 -67.00 135.31 24.19
C THR A 98 -66.50 134.06 24.93
N GLN A 99 -66.51 134.07 26.27
CA GLN A 99 -66.11 132.91 27.08
C GLN A 99 -67.02 131.68 26.88
N LEU A 100 -68.31 131.87 26.59
CA LEU A 100 -69.23 130.79 26.26
C LEU A 100 -68.89 130.17 24.90
N ASN A 101 -68.65 130.98 23.88
CA ASN A 101 -68.25 130.52 22.54
C ASN A 101 -66.90 129.76 22.56
N GLU A 102 -65.93 130.23 23.35
CA GLU A 102 -64.67 129.52 23.58
C GLU A 102 -64.88 128.16 24.26
N ARG A 103 -65.72 128.10 25.29
CA ARG A 103 -66.04 126.85 26.01
C ARG A 103 -66.83 125.87 25.14
N GLU A 104 -67.74 126.36 24.32
CA GLU A 104 -68.46 125.53 23.35
C GLU A 104 -67.49 124.91 22.33
N THR A 105 -66.56 125.72 21.81
CA THR A 105 -65.49 125.24 20.91
C THR A 105 -64.61 124.18 21.59
N GLN A 106 -64.22 124.40 22.85
CA GLN A 106 -63.46 123.41 23.63
C GLN A 106 -64.26 122.12 23.88
N ALA A 107 -65.55 122.21 24.18
CA ALA A 107 -66.43 121.06 24.38
C ALA A 107 -66.59 120.23 23.10
N GLN A 108 -66.75 120.88 21.95
CA GLN A 108 -66.83 120.22 20.63
C GLN A 108 -65.54 119.47 20.28
N GLU A 109 -64.36 120.06 20.52
CA GLU A 109 -63.08 119.39 20.27
C GLU A 109 -62.83 118.23 21.26
N LEU A 110 -63.19 118.37 22.55
CA LEU A 110 -63.15 117.26 23.51
C LEU A 110 -64.10 116.12 23.12
N GLN A 111 -65.30 116.43 22.62
CA GLN A 111 -66.26 115.43 22.14
C GLN A 111 -65.72 114.67 20.91
N LYS A 112 -65.04 115.37 20.00
CA LYS A 112 -64.35 114.76 18.84
C LYS A 112 -63.17 113.87 19.27
N GLN A 113 -62.40 114.28 20.28
CA GLN A 113 -61.33 113.46 20.86
C GLN A 113 -61.87 112.20 21.57
N LEU A 114 -63.01 112.31 22.27
CA LEU A 114 -63.70 111.16 22.86
C LEU A 114 -64.15 110.18 21.77
N ALA A 115 -64.86 110.65 20.74
CA ALA A 115 -65.28 109.81 19.61
C ALA A 115 -64.09 109.12 18.90
N GLY A 116 -62.95 109.81 18.78
CA GLY A 116 -61.71 109.22 18.27
C GLY A 116 -61.16 108.09 19.17
N LYS A 117 -61.20 108.27 20.50
CA LYS A 117 -60.80 107.24 21.47
C LYS A 117 -61.77 106.06 21.49
N ASP A 118 -63.08 106.30 21.40
CA ASP A 118 -64.10 105.24 21.33
C ASP A 118 -63.91 104.36 20.09
N SER A 119 -63.60 104.96 18.94
CA SER A 119 -63.24 104.24 17.71
C SER A 119 -61.98 103.38 17.88
N MET A 120 -60.95 103.90 18.56
CA MET A 120 -59.73 103.15 18.86
C MET A 120 -59.97 101.99 19.84
N ILE A 121 -60.82 102.19 20.86
CA ILE A 121 -61.23 101.15 21.80
C ILE A 121 -61.99 100.03 21.05
N ALA A 122 -62.91 100.39 20.15
CA ALA A 122 -63.64 99.42 19.34
C ALA A 122 -62.71 98.59 18.44
N GLN A 123 -61.70 99.20 17.83
CA GLN A 123 -60.67 98.49 17.04
C GLN A 123 -59.85 97.53 17.89
N LEU A 124 -59.36 97.96 19.07
CA LEU A 124 -58.59 97.12 19.99
C LEU A 124 -59.40 95.96 20.56
N LEU A 125 -60.71 96.14 20.78
CA LEU A 125 -61.61 95.06 21.20
C LEU A 125 -61.78 94.01 20.09
N ALA A 126 -61.95 94.44 18.84
CA ALA A 126 -62.04 93.53 17.69
C ALA A 126 -60.72 92.76 17.44
N GLU A 127 -59.57 93.43 17.56
CA GLU A 127 -58.25 92.79 17.47
C GLU A 127 -58.04 91.76 18.60
N LYS A 128 -58.46 92.11 19.83
CA LYS A 128 -58.42 91.17 20.96
C LYS A 128 -59.30 89.93 20.71
N GLU A 129 -60.51 90.12 20.20
CA GLU A 129 -61.45 89.01 19.91
C GLU A 129 -60.89 88.07 18.82
N ASP A 130 -60.27 88.63 17.78
CA ASP A 130 -59.58 87.83 16.75
C ASP A 130 -58.39 87.04 17.33
N LEU A 131 -57.55 87.67 18.16
CA LEU A 131 -56.44 86.98 18.84
C LEU A 131 -56.93 85.88 19.80
N GLU A 132 -58.00 86.11 20.55
CA GLU A 132 -58.63 85.09 21.40
C GLU A 132 -59.17 83.91 20.57
N SER A 133 -59.74 84.18 19.39
CA SER A 133 -60.17 83.16 18.42
C SER A 133 -58.98 82.37 17.81
N GLN A 134 -57.89 83.05 17.45
CA GLN A 134 -56.66 82.39 16.98
C GLN A 134 -56.06 81.48 18.06
N ILE A 135 -55.99 81.93 19.30
CA ILE A 135 -55.53 81.12 20.46
C ILE A 135 -56.42 79.89 20.65
N ALA A 136 -57.75 80.06 20.60
CA ALA A 136 -58.71 78.96 20.73
C ALA A 136 -58.60 77.92 19.59
N ASN A 137 -58.11 78.32 18.41
CA ASN A 137 -57.85 77.43 17.26
C ASN A 137 -56.49 76.69 17.38
N ILE A 138 -55.48 77.35 17.95
CA ILE A 138 -54.13 76.80 18.10
C ILE A 138 -54.03 75.82 19.28
N GLN A 139 -54.67 76.10 20.42
CA GLN A 139 -54.65 75.21 21.59
C GLN A 139 -55.01 73.73 21.31
N PRO A 140 -56.14 73.39 20.65
CA PRO A 140 -56.49 72.01 20.38
C PRO A 140 -55.49 71.32 19.43
N LYS A 141 -54.88 72.05 18.49
CA LYS A 141 -53.83 71.52 17.59
C LYS A 141 -52.57 71.18 18.38
N LEU A 142 -52.16 72.04 19.30
CA LEU A 142 -51.01 71.79 20.17
C LEU A 142 -51.23 70.56 21.06
N ILE A 143 -52.44 70.39 21.61
CA ILE A 143 -52.82 69.21 22.39
C ILE A 143 -52.77 67.94 21.51
N GLN A 144 -53.33 67.99 20.30
CA GLN A 144 -53.29 66.87 19.36
C GLN A 144 -51.85 66.48 18.99
N THR A 145 -50.99 67.43 18.62
CA THR A 145 -49.59 67.15 18.29
C THR A 145 -48.80 66.60 19.49
N SER A 146 -49.12 67.02 20.72
CA SER A 146 -48.53 66.41 21.93
C SER A 146 -48.95 64.95 22.09
N GLN A 147 -50.22 64.62 21.84
CA GLN A 147 -50.72 63.24 21.91
C GLN A 147 -50.12 62.35 20.81
N GLU A 148 -49.95 62.89 19.60
CA GLU A 148 -49.27 62.20 18.49
C GLU A 148 -47.78 61.94 18.82
N MET A 149 -47.10 62.88 19.51
CA MET A 149 -45.75 62.65 20.05
C MET A 149 -45.72 61.54 21.11
N ASP A 150 -46.60 61.59 22.11
CA ASP A 150 -46.68 60.57 23.17
C ASP A 150 -46.91 59.16 22.59
N GLU A 151 -47.74 59.04 21.54
CA GLU A 151 -47.99 57.77 20.84
C GLU A 151 -46.78 57.29 20.03
N LEU A 152 -46.04 58.20 19.38
CA LEU A 152 -44.79 57.87 18.69
C LEU A 152 -43.68 57.43 19.65
N ASP A 153 -43.54 58.07 20.80
CA ASP A 153 -42.58 57.67 21.84
C ASP A 153 -42.88 56.27 22.37
N LEU A 154 -44.15 55.92 22.58
CA LEU A 154 -44.56 54.55 22.93
C LEU A 154 -44.23 53.53 21.84
N GLN A 155 -44.41 53.88 20.55
CA GLN A 155 -44.01 53.01 19.43
C GLN A 155 -42.49 52.81 19.37
N ILE A 156 -41.69 53.87 19.62
CA ILE A 156 -40.23 53.79 19.70
C ILE A 156 -39.79 52.86 20.82
N ILE A 157 -40.40 52.96 22.01
CA ILE A 157 -40.11 52.06 23.14
C ILE A 157 -40.43 50.60 22.77
N GLN A 158 -41.57 50.33 22.13
CA GLN A 158 -41.94 48.99 21.68
C GLN A 158 -40.97 48.42 20.65
N LEU A 159 -40.55 49.22 19.67
CA LEU A 159 -39.58 48.82 18.65
C LEU A 159 -38.21 48.55 19.26
N ASN A 160 -37.72 49.39 20.18
CA ASN A 160 -36.44 49.18 20.87
C ASN A 160 -36.46 47.88 21.68
N ASN A 161 -37.53 47.59 22.43
CA ASN A 161 -37.67 46.33 23.16
C ASN A 161 -37.64 45.11 22.21
N LYS A 162 -38.25 45.22 21.02
CA LYS A 162 -38.22 44.16 20.01
C LYS A 162 -36.83 43.99 19.36
N VAL A 163 -36.08 45.08 19.17
CA VAL A 163 -34.68 45.01 18.70
C VAL A 163 -33.83 44.26 19.70
N VAL A 164 -33.90 44.60 20.99
CA VAL A 164 -33.15 43.90 22.05
C VAL A 164 -33.48 42.40 22.09
N GLN A 165 -34.76 42.03 21.99
CA GLN A 165 -35.17 40.61 21.91
C GLN A 165 -34.56 39.89 20.71
N LEU A 166 -34.53 40.52 19.54
CA LEU A 166 -33.94 39.94 18.33
C LEU A 166 -32.40 39.86 18.40
N GLU A 167 -31.75 40.79 19.09
CA GLU A 167 -30.30 40.75 19.36
C GLU A 167 -29.93 39.58 20.28
N ASP A 168 -30.70 39.36 21.36
CA ASP A 168 -30.54 38.21 22.25
C ASP A 168 -30.80 36.87 21.53
N GLU A 169 -31.86 36.77 20.73
CA GLU A 169 -32.14 35.59 19.89
C GLU A 169 -31.01 35.31 18.89
N LEU A 170 -30.43 36.34 18.26
CA LEU A 170 -29.33 36.19 17.31
C LEU A 170 -28.05 35.72 18.02
N LEU A 171 -27.76 36.26 19.21
CA LEU A 171 -26.62 35.82 20.03
C LEU A 171 -26.75 34.34 20.43
N GLN A 172 -27.94 33.91 20.87
CA GLN A 172 -28.20 32.50 21.20
C GLN A 172 -28.01 31.61 19.97
N ASN A 173 -28.63 31.94 18.84
CA ASN A 173 -28.52 31.17 17.60
C ASN A 173 -27.06 31.04 17.11
N ASN A 174 -26.24 32.10 17.28
CA ASN A 174 -24.82 32.02 16.91
C ASN A 174 -24.03 31.11 17.87
N GLY A 175 -24.34 31.11 19.18
CA GLY A 175 -23.75 30.16 20.13
C GLY A 175 -24.13 28.71 19.84
N GLU A 176 -25.39 28.43 19.52
CA GLU A 176 -25.85 27.09 19.11
C GLU A 176 -25.16 26.63 17.82
N LYS A 177 -24.97 27.53 16.85
CA LYS A 177 -24.22 27.26 15.62
C LYS A 177 -22.76 26.89 15.93
N GLU A 178 -22.07 27.65 16.78
CA GLU A 178 -20.68 27.35 17.17
C GLU A 178 -20.55 25.99 17.88
N GLU A 179 -21.52 25.61 18.72
CA GLU A 179 -21.55 24.27 19.32
C GLU A 179 -21.75 23.17 18.26
N LEU A 180 -22.65 23.38 17.30
CA LEU A 180 -22.89 22.44 16.20
C LEU A 180 -21.67 22.29 15.29
N GLU A 181 -20.96 23.37 14.96
CA GLU A 181 -19.71 23.33 14.20
C GLU A 181 -18.60 22.58 14.96
N ALA A 182 -18.46 22.79 16.27
CA ALA A 182 -17.53 22.04 17.11
C ALA A 182 -17.87 20.54 17.18
N ARG A 183 -19.15 20.19 17.31
CA ARG A 183 -19.65 18.80 17.31
C ARG A 183 -19.45 18.13 15.95
N LEU A 184 -19.66 18.84 14.86
CA LEU A 184 -19.39 18.36 13.50
C LEU A 184 -17.90 18.06 13.32
N SER A 185 -17.02 19.00 13.68
CA SER A 185 -15.56 18.83 13.64
C SER A 185 -15.10 17.59 14.41
N LYS A 186 -15.58 17.42 15.65
CA LYS A 186 -15.31 16.24 16.50
C LYS A 186 -15.81 14.92 15.91
N THR A 187 -16.81 14.95 15.02
CA THR A 187 -17.38 13.76 14.37
C THR A 187 -16.66 13.44 13.05
N VAL A 188 -16.24 14.46 12.30
CA VAL A 188 -15.59 14.31 10.98
C VAL A 188 -14.16 13.77 11.11
N SER A 189 -13.38 14.21 12.10
CA SER A 189 -11.98 13.77 12.26
C SER A 189 -11.86 12.24 12.43
N PRO A 190 -12.59 11.56 13.35
CA PRO A 190 -12.55 10.10 13.44
C PRO A 190 -13.01 9.36 12.17
N ILE A 191 -13.90 9.97 11.38
CA ILE A 191 -14.33 9.38 10.09
C ILE A 191 -13.17 9.39 9.09
N GLN A 192 -12.36 10.45 9.04
CA GLN A 192 -11.17 10.50 8.18
C GLN A 192 -10.14 9.44 8.60
N ASP A 193 -9.91 9.26 9.91
CA ASP A 193 -9.00 8.23 10.43
C ASP A 193 -9.50 6.81 10.07
N HIS A 194 -10.80 6.54 10.22
CA HIS A 194 -11.39 5.25 9.83
C HIS A 194 -11.39 5.00 8.32
N VAL A 195 -11.53 6.04 7.49
CA VAL A 195 -11.38 5.91 6.03
C VAL A 195 -9.95 5.54 5.67
N GLN A 196 -8.94 6.17 6.28
CA GLN A 196 -7.54 5.79 6.06
C GLN A 196 -7.27 4.35 6.53
N GLN A 197 -7.75 3.98 7.72
CA GLN A 197 -7.65 2.60 8.22
C GLN A 197 -8.29 1.58 7.28
N GLY A 198 -9.42 1.92 6.65
CA GLY A 198 -10.08 1.08 5.65
C GLY A 198 -9.24 0.89 4.38
N LEU A 199 -8.57 1.95 3.89
CA LEU A 199 -7.67 1.87 2.75
C LEU A 199 -6.44 1.00 3.06
N ASP A 200 -5.84 1.16 4.25
CA ASP A 200 -4.69 0.37 4.69
C ASP A 200 -5.02 -1.12 4.83
N LEU A 201 -6.23 -1.44 5.30
CA LEU A 201 -6.74 -2.82 5.36
C LEU A 201 -7.03 -3.39 3.97
N GLN A 202 -7.58 -2.61 3.05
CA GLN A 202 -7.79 -3.07 1.66
C GLN A 202 -6.46 -3.43 1.00
N LEU A 203 -5.41 -2.60 1.18
CA LEU A 203 -4.08 -2.89 0.66
C LEU A 203 -3.49 -4.20 1.22
N GLN A 204 -3.75 -4.51 2.51
CA GLN A 204 -3.34 -5.79 3.11
C GLN A 204 -4.11 -6.97 2.52
N VAL A 205 -5.41 -6.82 2.25
CA VAL A 205 -6.23 -7.85 1.59
C VAL A 205 -5.70 -8.14 0.18
N ASP A 206 -5.42 -7.10 -0.60
CA ASP A 206 -4.90 -7.23 -1.97
C ASP A 206 -3.52 -7.93 -1.98
N GLN A 207 -2.66 -7.62 -1.01
CA GLN A 207 -1.36 -8.29 -0.82
C GLN A 207 -1.52 -9.77 -0.45
N LEU A 208 -2.41 -10.11 0.48
CA LEU A 208 -2.68 -11.48 0.89
C LEU A 208 -3.31 -12.30 -0.25
N GLN A 209 -4.17 -11.70 -1.06
CA GLN A 209 -4.73 -12.34 -2.26
C GLN A 209 -3.62 -12.67 -3.27
N GLY A 210 -2.71 -11.73 -3.55
CA GLY A 210 -1.54 -11.98 -4.41
C GLY A 210 -0.62 -13.09 -3.89
N GLN A 211 -0.42 -13.19 -2.57
CA GLN A 211 0.32 -14.29 -1.95
C GLN A 211 -0.39 -15.64 -2.10
N LEU A 212 -1.72 -15.66 -1.94
CA LEU A 212 -2.54 -16.87 -2.12
C LEU A 212 -2.49 -17.38 -3.56
N ASP A 213 -2.59 -16.47 -4.53
CA ASP A 213 -2.54 -16.82 -5.96
C ASP A 213 -1.16 -17.37 -6.35
N ALA A 214 -0.08 -16.77 -5.84
CA ALA A 214 1.28 -17.27 -6.02
C ALA A 214 1.49 -18.66 -5.37
N ALA A 215 0.96 -18.88 -4.17
CA ALA A 215 1.03 -20.17 -3.48
C ALA A 215 0.24 -21.26 -4.22
N ASN A 216 -0.94 -20.94 -4.76
CA ASN A 216 -1.74 -21.84 -5.57
C ASN A 216 -1.03 -22.23 -6.88
N LEU A 217 -0.36 -21.29 -7.54
CA LEU A 217 0.45 -21.55 -8.73
C LEU A 217 1.62 -22.50 -8.42
N ALA A 218 2.37 -22.23 -7.35
CA ALA A 218 3.49 -23.07 -6.91
C ALA A 218 3.02 -24.49 -6.54
N LEU A 219 1.88 -24.62 -5.84
CA LEU A 219 1.29 -25.92 -5.51
C LEU A 219 0.88 -26.71 -6.77
N SER A 220 0.37 -26.02 -7.79
CA SER A 220 0.04 -26.64 -9.09
C SER A 220 1.29 -27.20 -9.79
N GLN A 221 2.38 -26.42 -9.82
CA GLN A 221 3.68 -26.84 -10.37
C GLN A 221 4.25 -28.05 -9.62
N ILE A 222 4.27 -28.02 -8.28
CA ILE A 222 4.76 -29.14 -7.45
C ILE A 222 3.92 -30.41 -7.68
N LYS A 223 2.60 -30.29 -7.89
CA LYS A 223 1.74 -31.44 -8.24
C LYS A 223 2.11 -32.03 -9.61
N GLN A 224 2.34 -31.20 -10.63
CA GLN A 224 2.76 -31.65 -11.95
C GLN A 224 4.14 -32.33 -11.91
N GLU A 225 5.12 -31.75 -11.21
CA GLU A 225 6.42 -32.36 -11.01
C GLU A 225 6.35 -33.71 -10.29
N ARG A 226 5.48 -33.84 -9.27
CA ARG A 226 5.28 -35.10 -8.56
C ARG A 226 4.79 -36.18 -9.50
N VAL A 227 3.75 -35.89 -10.29
CA VAL A 227 3.20 -36.85 -11.27
C VAL A 227 4.25 -37.24 -12.31
N ALA A 228 5.04 -36.29 -12.80
CA ALA A 228 6.14 -36.58 -13.73
C ALA A 228 7.21 -37.51 -13.11
N LYS A 229 7.59 -37.28 -11.84
CA LYS A 229 8.52 -38.13 -11.09
C LYS A 229 7.94 -39.52 -10.80
N GLU A 230 6.64 -39.62 -10.53
CA GLU A 230 5.92 -40.87 -10.26
C GLU A 230 5.85 -41.75 -11.50
N ILE A 231 5.59 -41.17 -12.68
CA ILE A 231 5.68 -41.88 -13.98
C ILE A 231 7.11 -42.41 -14.23
N LEU A 232 8.14 -41.61 -13.94
CA LEU A 232 9.54 -42.00 -14.13
C LEU A 232 9.96 -43.13 -13.17
N LEU A 233 9.44 -43.14 -11.95
CA LEU A 233 9.65 -44.24 -11.00
C LEU A 233 9.00 -45.56 -11.45
N ILE A 234 7.87 -45.50 -12.17
CA ILE A 234 7.25 -46.69 -12.77
C ILE A 234 8.14 -47.23 -13.90
N ASP A 235 8.56 -46.37 -14.86
CA ASP A 235 9.47 -46.75 -15.94
C ASP A 235 10.81 -47.34 -15.44
N LEU A 236 11.34 -46.82 -14.32
CA LEU A 236 12.54 -47.39 -13.69
C LEU A 236 12.28 -48.72 -12.98
N ARG A 237 11.08 -48.95 -12.43
CA ARG A 237 10.70 -50.25 -11.87
C ARG A 237 10.55 -51.28 -13.00
N ASP A 238 9.81 -50.98 -14.04
CA ASP A 238 9.60 -51.90 -15.17
C ASP A 238 10.93 -52.34 -15.80
N LYS A 239 11.93 -51.44 -15.84
CA LYS A 239 13.31 -51.74 -16.27
C LYS A 239 14.10 -52.57 -15.27
N LEU A 240 13.89 -52.39 -13.97
CA LEU A 240 14.53 -53.22 -12.95
C LEU A 240 13.98 -54.63 -13.01
N ASP A 241 12.65 -54.78 -13.03
CA ASP A 241 11.95 -56.06 -13.09
C ASP A 241 12.39 -56.87 -14.33
N ALA A 242 12.51 -56.22 -15.51
CA ALA A 242 13.02 -56.84 -16.73
C ALA A 242 14.51 -57.27 -16.65
N VAL A 243 15.35 -56.53 -15.92
CA VAL A 243 16.76 -56.90 -15.69
C VAL A 243 16.88 -58.00 -14.66
N GLU A 244 15.99 -58.08 -13.67
CA GLU A 244 15.91 -59.20 -12.74
C GLU A 244 15.48 -60.48 -13.46
N GLU A 245 14.51 -60.41 -14.39
CA GLU A 245 14.11 -61.50 -15.28
C GLU A 245 15.27 -61.99 -16.18
N GLU A 246 15.95 -61.08 -16.89
CA GLU A 246 17.13 -61.42 -17.74
C GLU A 246 18.26 -62.08 -16.91
N ASN A 247 18.52 -61.60 -15.70
CA ASN A 247 19.54 -62.20 -14.84
C ASN A 247 19.12 -63.57 -14.30
N GLN A 248 17.83 -63.80 -14.02
CA GLN A 248 17.34 -65.11 -13.60
C GLN A 248 17.43 -66.13 -14.74
N ASP A 249 16.99 -65.76 -15.95
CA ASP A 249 17.13 -66.61 -17.15
C ASP A 249 18.59 -67.04 -17.38
N ARG A 250 19.54 -66.11 -17.18
CA ARG A 250 20.98 -66.39 -17.31
C ARG A 250 21.54 -67.25 -16.17
N ILE A 251 20.97 -67.18 -14.98
CA ILE A 251 21.33 -68.08 -13.87
C ILE A 251 20.83 -69.50 -14.20
N ASP A 252 19.59 -69.63 -14.66
CA ASP A 252 18.99 -70.92 -15.05
C ASP A 252 19.76 -71.57 -16.22
N GLU A 253 20.23 -70.78 -17.20
CA GLU A 253 21.12 -71.25 -18.28
C GLU A 253 22.47 -71.75 -17.75
N LEU A 254 23.12 -70.99 -16.85
CA LEU A 254 24.40 -71.36 -16.25
C LEU A 254 24.29 -72.60 -15.34
N ASP A 255 23.18 -72.76 -14.60
CA ASP A 255 22.93 -73.94 -13.79
C ASP A 255 22.76 -75.21 -14.66
N LEU A 256 22.11 -75.09 -15.82
CA LEU A 256 22.07 -76.17 -16.82
C LEU A 256 23.46 -76.50 -17.37
N GLU A 257 24.28 -75.48 -17.71
CA GLU A 257 25.66 -75.68 -18.16
C GLU A 257 26.49 -76.41 -17.09
N ILE A 258 26.41 -75.96 -15.82
CA ILE A 258 27.08 -76.59 -14.67
C ILE A 258 26.67 -78.06 -14.53
N ILE A 259 25.38 -78.38 -14.65
CA ILE A 259 24.90 -79.78 -14.60
C ILE A 259 25.53 -80.62 -15.71
N THR A 260 25.60 -80.11 -16.95
CA THR A 260 26.23 -80.84 -18.06
C THR A 260 27.72 -81.06 -17.84
N LEU A 261 28.47 -80.01 -17.46
CA LEU A 261 29.91 -80.09 -17.19
C LEU A 261 30.25 -81.00 -16.00
N VAL A 262 29.39 -81.04 -14.99
CA VAL A 262 29.49 -81.99 -13.86
C VAL A 262 29.33 -83.43 -14.35
N SER A 263 28.33 -83.71 -15.20
CA SER A 263 28.14 -85.04 -15.77
C SER A 263 29.30 -85.46 -16.69
N GLU A 264 29.88 -84.53 -17.45
CA GLU A 264 31.06 -84.80 -18.28
C GLU A 264 32.30 -85.09 -17.44
N ARG A 265 32.55 -84.28 -16.41
CA ARG A 265 33.63 -84.50 -15.42
C ARG A 265 33.54 -85.90 -14.81
N ASP A 266 32.35 -86.31 -14.38
CA ASP A 266 32.16 -87.60 -13.72
C ASP A 266 32.36 -88.77 -14.70
N SER A 267 31.92 -88.63 -15.95
CA SER A 267 32.22 -89.61 -17.01
C SER A 267 33.71 -89.71 -17.35
N LEU A 268 34.43 -88.58 -17.34
CA LEU A 268 35.87 -88.55 -17.55
C LEU A 268 36.64 -89.14 -16.36
N SER A 269 36.18 -88.92 -15.12
CA SER A 269 36.77 -89.53 -13.92
C SER A 269 36.68 -91.05 -13.98
N PHE A 270 35.51 -91.60 -14.32
CA PHE A 270 35.33 -93.05 -14.47
C PHE A 270 36.28 -93.66 -15.52
N LYS A 271 36.46 -93.00 -16.67
CA LYS A 271 37.42 -93.45 -17.71
C LYS A 271 38.87 -93.35 -17.25
N LEU A 272 39.21 -92.37 -16.41
CA LEU A 272 40.56 -92.24 -15.85
C LEU A 272 40.87 -93.42 -14.91
N GLU A 273 39.92 -93.78 -14.05
CA GLU A 273 40.02 -94.94 -13.15
C GLU A 273 40.19 -96.26 -13.94
N GLU A 274 39.36 -96.47 -14.98
CA GLU A 274 39.48 -97.63 -15.89
C GLU A 274 40.86 -97.67 -16.59
N LEU A 275 41.38 -96.53 -17.05
CA LEU A 275 42.70 -96.44 -17.68
C LEU A 275 43.86 -96.69 -16.70
N GLN A 276 43.70 -96.33 -15.42
CA GLN A 276 44.68 -96.60 -14.37
C GLN A 276 44.75 -98.09 -14.04
N GLU A 277 43.61 -98.76 -13.87
CA GLU A 277 43.54 -100.21 -13.63
C GLU A 277 44.22 -101.00 -14.77
N ASN A 278 43.90 -100.66 -16.02
CA ASN A 278 44.53 -101.27 -17.20
C ASN A 278 46.06 -101.02 -17.27
N PHE A 279 46.55 -99.89 -16.76
CA PHE A 279 47.99 -99.58 -16.73
C PHE A 279 48.73 -100.40 -15.66
N ASP A 280 48.15 -100.53 -14.47
CA ASP A 280 48.73 -101.29 -13.36
C ASP A 280 48.84 -102.80 -13.68
N ASP A 281 47.83 -103.36 -14.37
CA ASP A 281 47.86 -104.72 -14.92
C ASP A 281 48.98 -104.91 -15.96
N LEU A 282 49.16 -103.94 -16.86
CA LEU A 282 50.21 -103.99 -17.88
C LEU A 282 51.60 -103.91 -17.25
N GLN A 283 51.78 -103.04 -16.26
CA GLN A 283 53.03 -102.88 -15.50
C GLN A 283 53.39 -104.15 -14.74
N THR A 284 52.40 -104.82 -14.13
CA THR A 284 52.59 -106.10 -13.44
C THR A 284 53.11 -107.18 -14.39
N ASN A 285 52.51 -107.31 -15.59
CA ASN A 285 52.94 -108.27 -16.59
C ASN A 285 54.33 -107.98 -17.17
N TRP A 286 54.68 -106.71 -17.38
CA TRP A 286 55.99 -106.31 -17.87
C TRP A 286 57.13 -106.71 -16.92
N ASN A 287 56.97 -106.41 -15.62
CA ASN A 287 58.00 -106.67 -14.61
C ASN A 287 58.35 -108.17 -14.51
N ALA A 288 57.38 -109.06 -14.67
CA ALA A 288 57.60 -110.51 -14.61
C ALA A 288 58.43 -111.06 -15.79
N TRP A 289 58.33 -110.44 -16.97
CA TRP A 289 59.09 -110.83 -18.16
C TRP A 289 60.58 -110.43 -18.05
N GLU A 290 60.85 -109.24 -17.52
CA GLU A 290 62.21 -108.66 -17.45
C GLU A 290 63.18 -109.52 -16.62
N GLU A 291 62.69 -110.16 -15.56
CA GLU A 291 63.49 -110.95 -14.60
C GLU A 291 64.05 -112.28 -15.16
N HIS A 292 63.50 -112.82 -16.26
CA HIS A 292 63.76 -114.22 -16.70
C HIS A 292 64.43 -114.37 -18.08
N SER A 293 64.95 -113.29 -18.68
CA SER A 293 65.28 -113.23 -20.12
C SER A 293 66.62 -113.85 -20.58
N GLN A 294 67.45 -114.45 -19.73
CA GLN A 294 68.87 -114.76 -20.03
C GLN A 294 69.30 -116.24 -20.05
N VAL A 295 68.40 -117.23 -20.14
CA VAL A 295 68.78 -118.66 -20.09
C VAL A 295 68.65 -119.35 -21.46
N ALA A 296 69.80 -119.59 -22.12
CA ALA A 296 69.89 -120.26 -23.42
C ALA A 296 71.06 -121.28 -23.46
N PRO A 297 71.07 -122.28 -24.36
CA PRO A 297 72.18 -123.24 -24.48
C PRO A 297 73.51 -122.57 -24.85
N GLN A 298 74.61 -123.06 -24.28
CA GLN A 298 75.95 -122.55 -24.58
C GLN A 298 76.36 -122.86 -26.02
N ARG A 299 76.85 -121.84 -26.74
CA ARG A 299 77.25 -121.99 -28.14
C ARG A 299 78.60 -122.69 -28.26
N ARG A 300 78.57 -123.97 -28.63
CA ARG A 300 79.77 -124.80 -28.86
C ARG A 300 80.45 -124.50 -30.21
N ALA A 301 81.78 -124.54 -30.23
CA ALA A 301 82.55 -124.36 -31.45
C ALA A 301 82.28 -125.50 -32.45
N GLY A 302 82.12 -125.18 -33.74
CA GLY A 302 81.74 -126.14 -34.80
C GLY A 302 80.22 -126.29 -35.02
N TYR A 303 79.40 -125.70 -34.15
CA TYR A 303 77.94 -125.63 -34.30
C TYR A 303 77.52 -124.20 -34.68
N ASP A 304 77.72 -123.85 -35.95
CA ASP A 304 77.40 -122.53 -36.48
C ASP A 304 76.02 -122.51 -37.15
N TYR A 305 75.20 -121.55 -36.73
CA TYR A 305 74.01 -121.13 -37.47
C TYR A 305 74.46 -120.52 -38.80
N ILE A 306 74.15 -121.21 -39.91
CA ILE A 306 74.60 -120.88 -41.26
C ILE A 306 73.61 -119.93 -41.95
N GLY A 307 72.33 -119.93 -41.53
CA GLY A 307 71.33 -118.99 -42.01
C GLY A 307 69.88 -119.47 -41.84
N PHE A 308 68.95 -118.64 -42.29
CA PHE A 308 67.51 -118.87 -42.23
C PHE A 308 66.87 -118.55 -43.57
N THR A 309 66.02 -119.46 -44.04
CA THR A 309 65.23 -119.28 -45.27
C THR A 309 63.76 -119.13 -44.88
N PRO A 310 63.22 -117.89 -44.84
CA PRO A 310 61.82 -117.63 -44.48
C PRO A 310 60.82 -118.20 -45.50
N THR A 311 61.27 -118.44 -46.73
CA THR A 311 60.39 -118.76 -47.87
C THR A 311 60.67 -120.18 -48.39
N PRO A 312 59.67 -121.09 -48.39
CA PRO A 312 59.80 -122.43 -48.97
C PRO A 312 60.20 -122.41 -50.45
N GLY A 313 61.02 -123.38 -50.88
CA GLY A 313 61.35 -123.60 -52.29
C GLY A 313 62.49 -122.75 -52.89
N GLN A 314 63.14 -121.88 -52.11
CA GLN A 314 64.32 -121.12 -52.58
C GLN A 314 65.61 -121.97 -52.64
N TYR A 315 65.59 -123.11 -51.94
CA TYR A 315 66.49 -124.26 -52.08
C TYR A 315 65.61 -125.54 -52.12
N SER A 316 66.18 -126.75 -52.23
CA SER A 316 65.40 -128.01 -52.25
C SER A 316 64.81 -128.40 -50.88
N VAL A 317 64.22 -127.44 -50.16
CA VAL A 317 63.65 -127.58 -48.83
C VAL A 317 62.23 -127.02 -48.83
N ALA A 318 61.27 -127.83 -48.35
CA ALA A 318 59.84 -127.64 -48.62
C ALA A 318 59.10 -126.74 -47.61
N GLN A 319 59.78 -126.24 -46.57
CA GLN A 319 59.21 -125.42 -45.51
C GLN A 319 60.20 -124.34 -45.08
N THR A 320 59.74 -123.35 -44.31
CA THR A 320 60.61 -122.39 -43.61
C THR A 320 61.61 -123.16 -42.76
N SER A 321 62.91 -122.89 -42.93
CA SER A 321 63.98 -123.70 -42.35
C SER A 321 65.14 -122.83 -41.91
N PHE A 322 65.76 -123.21 -40.79
CA PHE A 322 67.05 -122.68 -40.35
C PHE A 322 68.11 -123.76 -40.53
N PHE A 323 69.31 -123.36 -40.94
CA PHE A 323 70.44 -124.26 -41.18
C PHE A 323 71.47 -124.06 -40.08
N VAL A 324 71.84 -125.15 -39.42
CA VAL A 324 72.92 -125.20 -38.43
C VAL A 324 73.90 -126.27 -38.89
N SER A 325 75.21 -125.98 -38.82
CA SER A 325 76.24 -126.97 -39.08
C SER A 325 76.35 -127.91 -37.89
N PHE A 326 76.43 -129.21 -38.13
CA PHE A 326 76.77 -130.21 -37.14
C PHE A 326 77.89 -131.08 -37.72
N PRO A 327 79.01 -131.31 -37.01
CA PRO A 327 80.18 -132.02 -37.56
C PRO A 327 79.87 -133.40 -38.14
N ASP A 328 78.93 -134.14 -37.54
CA ASP A 328 78.30 -135.33 -38.12
C ASP A 328 76.80 -135.36 -37.73
N ALA A 329 75.99 -134.64 -38.50
CA ALA A 329 74.54 -134.58 -38.28
C ALA A 329 73.81 -135.93 -38.36
N THR A 330 74.41 -136.96 -38.98
CA THR A 330 73.70 -138.22 -39.29
C THR A 330 73.84 -139.24 -38.17
N ASN A 331 75.01 -139.30 -37.52
CA ASN A 331 75.27 -140.26 -36.45
C ASN A 331 75.26 -139.65 -35.05
N CYS A 332 75.41 -138.32 -34.93
CA CYS A 332 75.62 -137.65 -33.65
C CYS A 332 74.45 -136.81 -33.14
N LEU A 333 73.40 -136.58 -33.93
CA LEU A 333 72.24 -135.81 -33.49
C LEU A 333 71.06 -136.69 -33.09
N LEU A 334 70.39 -136.29 -32.01
CA LEU A 334 69.08 -136.81 -31.60
C LEU A 334 68.11 -135.64 -31.40
N GLU A 335 66.90 -135.79 -31.92
CA GLU A 335 65.76 -134.90 -31.64
C GLU A 335 64.90 -135.55 -30.56
N SER A 336 64.44 -134.79 -29.57
CA SER A 336 63.58 -135.28 -28.50
C SER A 336 62.59 -134.21 -28.05
N SER A 337 61.32 -134.58 -27.86
CA SER A 337 60.27 -133.66 -27.39
C SER A 337 60.18 -133.66 -25.87
N LEU A 338 60.06 -132.48 -25.26
CA LEU A 338 59.92 -132.34 -23.81
C LEU A 338 58.48 -132.64 -23.39
N LEU A 339 58.31 -133.74 -22.65
CA LEU A 339 57.01 -134.20 -22.15
C LEU A 339 56.57 -133.47 -20.86
N ALA A 340 57.51 -133.18 -19.95
CA ALA A 340 57.28 -132.37 -18.75
C ALA A 340 58.61 -131.90 -18.13
N THR A 341 58.79 -130.59 -17.95
CA THR A 341 60.03 -130.00 -17.40
C THR A 341 59.75 -128.88 -16.39
N SER A 342 59.04 -129.18 -15.31
CA SER A 342 58.71 -128.16 -14.28
C SER A 342 59.94 -127.53 -13.63
N SER A 343 61.08 -128.24 -13.57
CA SER A 343 62.37 -127.75 -13.07
C SER A 343 63.13 -126.87 -14.08
N MET A 344 62.57 -126.60 -15.26
CA MET A 344 63.22 -125.84 -16.33
C MET A 344 62.35 -124.67 -16.88
N LYS A 345 61.18 -124.41 -16.30
CA LYS A 345 60.31 -123.27 -16.66
C LYS A 345 60.86 -121.91 -16.17
N PRO A 346 60.63 -120.79 -16.88
CA PRO A 346 59.91 -120.69 -18.16
C PRO A 346 60.78 -120.99 -19.39
N ALA A 347 62.10 -121.21 -19.22
CA ALA A 347 63.01 -121.44 -20.35
C ALA A 347 62.66 -122.69 -21.18
N PHE A 348 62.06 -123.69 -20.55
CA PHE A 348 61.57 -124.93 -21.17
C PHE A 348 60.20 -125.31 -20.64
N ASP A 349 59.24 -125.51 -21.54
CA ASP A 349 57.91 -126.03 -21.22
C ASP A 349 57.62 -127.33 -22.01
N ALA A 350 56.59 -128.05 -21.56
CA ALA A 350 56.08 -129.22 -22.26
C ALA A 350 55.57 -128.81 -23.65
N GLY A 351 56.10 -129.44 -24.70
CA GLY A 351 55.83 -129.11 -26.10
C GLY A 351 57.05 -128.56 -26.85
N HIS A 352 58.04 -127.98 -26.17
CA HIS A 352 59.30 -127.60 -26.82
C HIS A 352 60.06 -128.85 -27.27
N THR A 353 60.80 -128.75 -28.37
CA THR A 353 61.66 -129.83 -28.88
C THR A 353 63.13 -129.48 -28.69
N VAL A 354 63.91 -130.39 -28.13
CA VAL A 354 65.35 -130.22 -27.90
C VAL A 354 66.16 -131.03 -28.91
N VAL A 355 67.23 -130.43 -29.39
CA VAL A 355 68.23 -131.07 -30.25
C VAL A 355 69.46 -131.36 -29.41
N LEU A 356 69.84 -132.64 -29.35
CA LEU A 356 70.93 -133.19 -28.54
C LEU A 356 72.07 -133.67 -29.44
N THR A 357 73.32 -133.46 -29.02
CA THR A 357 74.50 -134.13 -29.60
C THR A 357 74.98 -135.27 -28.70
N THR A 358 75.15 -136.47 -29.28
CA THR A 358 75.64 -137.68 -28.60
C THR A 358 77.14 -137.90 -28.80
N CYS A 359 77.73 -137.27 -29.83
CA CYS A 359 79.17 -137.31 -30.06
C CYS A 359 79.84 -136.15 -29.32
N PHE A 360 80.28 -136.45 -28.10
CA PHE A 360 81.12 -135.59 -27.29
C PHE A 360 82.16 -136.45 -26.56
N THR A 361 83.25 -135.81 -26.14
CA THR A 361 84.26 -136.37 -25.24
C THR A 361 84.13 -135.71 -23.87
N GLU A 362 84.60 -136.37 -22.82
CA GLU A 362 84.55 -135.83 -21.45
C GLU A 362 85.26 -134.47 -21.35
N THR A 363 86.34 -134.28 -22.12
CA THR A 363 87.09 -133.02 -22.20
C THR A 363 86.35 -131.86 -22.86
N GLU A 364 85.20 -132.12 -23.50
CA GLU A 364 84.37 -131.11 -24.14
C GLU A 364 83.20 -130.65 -23.26
N LEU A 365 82.91 -131.30 -22.13
CA LEU A 365 81.87 -130.88 -21.19
C LEU A 365 82.30 -129.61 -20.44
N GLN A 366 81.38 -128.65 -20.26
CA GLN A 366 81.63 -127.38 -19.60
C GLN A 366 80.49 -127.01 -18.63
N PRO A 367 80.78 -126.33 -17.50
CA PRO A 367 79.75 -125.64 -16.72
C PRO A 367 78.93 -124.71 -17.61
N GLY A 368 77.61 -124.80 -17.52
CA GLY A 368 76.66 -124.07 -18.36
C GLY A 368 76.08 -124.88 -19.52
N ASP A 369 76.70 -125.99 -19.94
CA ASP A 369 76.07 -126.93 -20.87
C ASP A 369 74.80 -127.52 -20.24
N MET A 370 73.76 -127.72 -21.06
CA MET A 370 72.58 -128.49 -20.65
C MET A 370 72.72 -129.91 -21.17
N ILE A 371 72.56 -130.90 -20.30
CA ILE A 371 72.73 -132.30 -20.63
C ILE A 371 71.45 -133.08 -20.37
N ALA A 372 71.10 -133.96 -21.31
CA ALA A 372 70.20 -135.07 -21.05
C ALA A 372 71.04 -136.22 -20.49
N TYR A 373 70.68 -136.73 -19.31
CA TYR A 373 71.35 -137.87 -18.69
C TYR A 373 70.34 -138.83 -18.06
N GLN A 374 70.78 -140.06 -17.84
CA GLN A 374 70.00 -141.16 -17.29
C GLN A 374 70.33 -141.34 -15.81
N PRO A 375 69.54 -140.79 -14.86
CA PRO A 375 69.77 -141.04 -13.44
C PRO A 375 69.45 -142.51 -13.09
N GLU A 376 70.11 -143.07 -12.06
CA GLU A 376 69.82 -144.43 -11.54
C GLU A 376 68.32 -144.67 -11.23
N SER A 377 67.58 -143.61 -10.93
CA SER A 377 66.26 -143.64 -10.30
C SER A 377 65.07 -143.50 -11.25
N GLY A 378 65.26 -143.25 -12.54
CA GLY A 378 64.14 -142.98 -13.45
C GLY A 378 64.50 -142.59 -14.86
N ALA A 379 63.53 -142.04 -15.59
CA ALA A 379 63.64 -141.62 -16.99
C ALA A 379 64.70 -140.52 -17.22
N PRO A 380 65.18 -140.32 -18.46
CA PRO A 380 66.07 -139.23 -18.82
C PRO A 380 65.57 -137.86 -18.32
N ILE A 381 66.45 -137.09 -17.70
CA ILE A 381 66.18 -135.72 -17.28
C ILE A 381 67.18 -134.74 -17.88
N LEU A 382 66.76 -133.48 -17.95
CA LEU A 382 67.49 -132.40 -18.61
C LEU A 382 67.80 -131.31 -17.61
N HIS A 383 69.07 -131.17 -17.26
CA HIS A 383 69.57 -130.17 -16.31
C HIS A 383 70.85 -129.51 -16.85
N GLN A 384 71.19 -128.36 -16.30
CA GLN A 384 72.44 -127.67 -16.59
C GLN A 384 73.58 -128.23 -15.72
N ILE A 385 74.76 -128.41 -16.30
CA ILE A 385 76.00 -128.68 -15.56
C ILE A 385 76.36 -127.39 -14.81
N MET A 386 76.41 -127.45 -13.47
CA MET A 386 76.87 -126.36 -12.63
C MET A 386 78.36 -126.45 -12.34
N GLU A 387 78.88 -127.67 -12.17
CA GLU A 387 80.28 -127.94 -11.83
C GLU A 387 80.73 -129.28 -12.42
N ILE A 388 82.01 -129.38 -12.82
CA ILE A 388 82.64 -130.62 -13.30
C ILE A 388 83.82 -130.93 -12.38
N SER A 389 83.85 -132.13 -11.83
CA SER A 389 84.88 -132.57 -10.87
C SER A 389 85.48 -133.92 -11.29
N SER A 390 86.57 -134.34 -10.63
CA SER A 390 87.15 -135.69 -10.81
C SER A 390 86.26 -136.83 -10.32
N ASN A 391 85.14 -136.51 -9.66
CA ASN A 391 84.25 -137.47 -9.01
C ASN A 391 82.85 -137.49 -9.68
N GLY A 392 82.73 -136.94 -10.90
CA GLY A 392 81.47 -136.74 -11.60
C GLY A 392 81.05 -135.27 -11.71
N LEU A 393 79.94 -135.05 -12.41
CA LEU A 393 79.36 -133.75 -12.70
C LEU A 393 78.24 -133.40 -11.71
N LYS A 394 78.13 -132.12 -11.36
CA LYS A 394 77.04 -131.61 -10.54
C LYS A 394 76.05 -130.85 -11.41
N THR A 395 74.79 -131.28 -11.40
CA THR A 395 73.73 -130.77 -12.27
C THR A 395 72.66 -129.99 -11.50
N LYS A 396 71.86 -129.20 -12.22
CA LYS A 396 70.76 -128.44 -11.66
C LYS A 396 69.68 -128.10 -12.70
N GLY A 397 68.41 -128.25 -12.34
CA GLY A 397 67.30 -127.67 -13.12
C GLY A 397 67.22 -126.15 -12.95
N ILE A 398 67.02 -125.42 -14.04
CA ILE A 398 67.05 -123.94 -14.10
C ILE A 398 66.12 -123.30 -13.05
N SER A 399 64.91 -123.84 -12.86
CA SER A 399 63.90 -123.35 -11.91
C SER A 399 64.10 -123.86 -10.48
N ASN A 400 65.03 -124.80 -10.26
CA ASN A 400 65.29 -125.31 -8.92
C ASN A 400 66.09 -124.26 -8.13
N ASN A 401 65.84 -124.12 -6.82
CA ASN A 401 66.64 -123.24 -5.97
C ASN A 401 67.93 -123.90 -5.43
N VAL A 402 68.09 -125.22 -5.63
CA VAL A 402 69.19 -126.03 -5.10
C VAL A 402 69.73 -126.94 -6.20
N GLU A 403 71.02 -127.22 -6.17
CA GLU A 403 71.72 -128.16 -7.06
C GLU A 403 71.36 -129.62 -6.72
N ASP A 404 71.47 -130.51 -7.70
CA ASP A 404 71.22 -131.93 -7.49
C ASP A 404 72.25 -132.53 -6.52
N SER A 405 71.77 -133.42 -5.65
CA SER A 405 72.61 -134.02 -4.60
C SER A 405 73.38 -135.26 -5.05
N ALA A 406 72.99 -135.86 -6.18
CA ALA A 406 73.71 -136.96 -6.82
C ALA A 406 74.66 -136.38 -7.89
N LEU A 407 75.88 -136.92 -7.96
CA LEU A 407 76.79 -136.62 -9.06
C LEU A 407 76.45 -137.51 -10.26
N VAL A 408 76.55 -136.94 -11.45
CA VAL A 408 76.31 -137.62 -12.73
C VAL A 408 77.64 -138.11 -13.27
N GLU A 409 77.78 -139.41 -13.51
CA GLU A 409 78.95 -139.95 -14.20
C GLU A 409 78.88 -139.59 -15.70
N THR A 410 80.02 -139.38 -16.34
CA THR A 410 80.10 -139.05 -17.77
C THR A 410 79.45 -140.11 -18.66
N THR A 411 79.46 -141.37 -18.22
CA THR A 411 78.82 -142.51 -18.89
C THR A 411 77.30 -142.47 -18.90
N ASP A 412 76.68 -141.70 -17.99
CA ASP A 412 75.22 -141.61 -17.86
C ASP A 412 74.64 -140.49 -18.75
N ILE A 413 75.50 -139.66 -19.35
CA ILE A 413 75.12 -138.57 -20.23
C ILE A 413 74.70 -139.13 -21.59
N LEU A 414 73.43 -138.92 -21.94
CA LEU A 414 72.84 -139.33 -23.21
C LEU A 414 73.14 -138.33 -24.33
N GLY A 415 73.32 -137.06 -24.01
CA GLY A 415 73.75 -136.02 -24.94
C GLY A 415 73.66 -134.60 -24.38
N ILE A 416 74.28 -133.65 -25.08
CA ILE A 416 74.27 -132.22 -24.73
C ILE A 416 73.28 -131.47 -25.62
N VAL A 417 72.45 -130.60 -25.04
CA VAL A 417 71.51 -129.74 -25.77
C VAL A 417 72.29 -128.69 -26.55
N VAL A 418 72.10 -128.71 -27.87
CA VAL A 418 72.73 -127.77 -28.81
C VAL A 418 71.71 -126.80 -29.44
N ALA A 419 70.41 -127.12 -29.41
CA ALA A 419 69.35 -126.19 -29.80
C ALA A 419 68.01 -126.52 -29.11
N ILE A 420 67.11 -125.53 -29.08
CA ILE A 420 65.74 -125.62 -28.60
C ILE A 420 64.84 -125.06 -29.71
N ILE A 421 63.74 -125.76 -30.00
CA ILE A 421 62.67 -125.33 -30.88
C ILE A 421 61.44 -125.11 -29.99
N TYR A 422 60.97 -123.86 -29.96
CA TYR A 422 59.82 -123.38 -29.18
C TYR A 422 58.52 -123.60 -29.93
#